data_AF-A0A1G8AQ30-F1
#
_entry.id   AF-A0A1G8AQ30-F1
#
_cell.length_a   1.000
_cell.length_b   1.000
_cell.length_c   1.000
_cell.angle_alpha   90.00
_cell.angle_beta   90.00
_cell.angle_gamma   90.00
#
_symmetry.space_group_name_H-M   'P 1'
#
loop_
_entity.id
_entity.type
_entity.pdbx_description
1 polymer ?
#
loop_
_entity_poly.entity_id
_entity_poly.type
_entity_poly.pdbx_seq_one_letter_code
_entity_poly.pdbx_strand_id
1 'polypeptide(L)'
;MVTPTLSPVETWTAAECAEAWGVRPGTWAGYVSRGQAPAPLPDTDPKRWSAAEVREFPRPGVGRSRAGARPEARSLLAEMEAVAERMEELRAEQRRLLVAGRDEGLEISPMAKALGISRQTAYSWLR
;
A
#
# COMPACT_ATOMS: atom_id res chain seq x y z
N MET A 1 -35.18 -30.26 -28.49
CA MET A 1 -34.21 -30.76 -27.49
C MET A 1 -32.87 -30.12 -27.83
N VAL A 2 -32.45 -29.11 -27.08
CA VAL A 2 -31.15 -28.45 -27.27
C VAL A 2 -30.25 -28.91 -26.12
N THR A 3 -29.29 -29.76 -26.43
CA THR A 3 -28.23 -30.15 -25.50
C THR A 3 -27.23 -28.98 -25.44
N PRO A 4 -26.98 -28.34 -24.29
CA PRO A 4 -25.95 -27.34 -24.22
C PRO A 4 -24.59 -28.03 -24.34
N THR A 5 -23.81 -27.61 -25.35
CA THR A 5 -22.39 -27.94 -25.48
C THR A 5 -21.67 -27.38 -24.25
N LEU A 6 -21.39 -28.24 -23.26
CA LEU A 6 -20.49 -27.91 -22.17
C LEU A 6 -19.09 -27.74 -22.79
N SER A 7 -18.67 -26.50 -23.01
CA SER A 7 -17.27 -26.21 -23.25
C SER A 7 -16.46 -26.81 -22.10
N PRO A 8 -15.36 -27.53 -22.37
CA PRO A 8 -14.54 -28.09 -21.31
C PRO A 8 -14.07 -26.94 -20.42
N VAL A 9 -14.37 -27.04 -19.12
CA VAL A 9 -13.88 -26.08 -18.13
C VAL A 9 -12.36 -26.13 -18.19
N GLU A 10 -11.72 -25.01 -18.53
CA GLU A 10 -10.27 -24.89 -18.52
C GLU A 10 -9.79 -25.21 -17.09
N THR A 11 -8.98 -26.25 -16.94
CA THR A 11 -8.49 -26.70 -15.63
C THR A 11 -7.00 -26.42 -15.49
N TRP A 12 -6.62 -25.94 -14.31
CA TRP A 12 -5.25 -25.59 -13.96
C TRP A 12 -4.70 -26.48 -12.86
N THR A 13 -3.39 -26.70 -12.94
CA THR A 13 -2.55 -27.22 -11.86
C THR A 13 -2.35 -26.16 -10.77
N ALA A 14 -1.89 -26.58 -9.60
CA ALA A 14 -1.51 -25.65 -8.53
C ALA A 14 -0.43 -24.64 -8.96
N ALA A 15 0.46 -25.03 -9.87
CA ALA A 15 1.52 -24.16 -10.39
C ALA A 15 0.95 -23.06 -11.28
N GLU A 16 0.07 -23.42 -12.23
CA GLU A 16 -0.61 -22.45 -13.10
C GLU A 16 -1.50 -21.49 -12.31
N CYS A 17 -2.18 -21.97 -11.26
CA CYS A 17 -2.95 -21.11 -10.38
C CYS A 17 -2.06 -20.12 -9.62
N ALA A 18 -0.92 -20.59 -9.11
CA ALA A 18 0.05 -19.76 -8.41
C ALA A 18 0.65 -18.69 -9.35
N GLU A 19 0.97 -19.07 -10.58
CA GLU A 19 1.45 -18.18 -11.63
C GLU A 19 0.41 -17.12 -11.99
N ALA A 20 -0.85 -17.50 -12.20
CA ALA A 20 -1.94 -16.57 -12.48
C ALA A 20 -2.13 -15.53 -11.36
N TRP A 21 -1.86 -15.91 -10.12
CA TRP A 21 -1.88 -14.99 -8.97
C TRP A 21 -0.54 -14.28 -8.72
N GLY A 22 0.51 -14.59 -9.46
CA GLY A 22 1.86 -14.06 -9.23
C GLY A 22 2.41 -14.40 -7.84
N VAL A 23 2.14 -15.61 -7.34
CA VAL A 23 2.62 -16.11 -6.05
C VAL A 23 3.44 -17.39 -6.22
N ARG A 24 4.18 -17.78 -5.18
CA ARG A 24 4.89 -19.07 -5.18
C ARG A 24 3.90 -20.23 -4.99
N PRO A 25 4.16 -21.43 -5.56
CA PRO A 25 3.29 -22.60 -5.37
C PRO A 25 3.01 -22.96 -3.89
N GLY A 26 4.00 -22.80 -3.00
CA GLY A 26 3.80 -23.00 -1.56
C GLY A 26 2.84 -21.98 -0.92
N THR A 27 2.83 -20.73 -1.41
CA THR A 27 1.88 -19.69 -0.98
C THR A 27 0.46 -20.01 -1.44
N TRP A 28 0.31 -20.48 -2.68
CA TRP A 28 -0.96 -20.98 -3.21
C TRP A 28 -1.52 -22.12 -2.35
N ALA A 29 -0.71 -23.14 -2.05
CA ALA A 29 -1.11 -24.26 -1.20
C ALA A 29 -1.56 -23.79 0.20
N GLY A 30 -0.88 -22.79 0.78
CA GLY A 30 -1.29 -22.17 2.03
C GLY A 30 -2.60 -21.39 1.95
N TYR A 31 -2.91 -20.73 0.82
CA TYR A 31 -4.21 -20.08 0.65
C TYR A 31 -5.33 -21.10 0.53
N VAL A 32 -5.15 -22.16 -0.25
CA VAL A 32 -6.13 -23.23 -0.39
C VAL A 32 -6.43 -23.89 0.97
N SER A 33 -5.40 -24.19 1.78
CA SER A 33 -5.62 -24.83 3.10
C SER A 33 -6.35 -23.93 4.11
N ARG A 34 -6.24 -22.61 3.96
CA ARG A 34 -6.92 -21.62 4.81
C ARG A 34 -8.28 -21.17 4.26
N GLY A 35 -8.77 -21.75 3.16
CA GLY A 35 -10.01 -21.32 2.50
C GLY A 35 -9.91 -19.91 1.90
N GLN A 36 -8.70 -19.47 1.56
CA GLN A 36 -8.36 -18.14 1.04
C GLN A 36 -8.08 -18.14 -0.47
N ALA A 37 -8.38 -19.26 -1.14
CA ALA A 37 -8.32 -19.47 -2.58
C ALA A 37 -9.44 -20.45 -2.97
N PRO A 38 -9.77 -20.56 -4.26
CA PRO A 38 -10.72 -21.55 -4.76
C PRO A 38 -10.42 -22.97 -4.27
N ALA A 39 -11.49 -23.72 -4.01
CA ALA A 39 -11.36 -25.14 -3.72
C ALA A 39 -10.95 -25.90 -4.99
N PRO A 40 -10.19 -27.00 -4.87
CA PRO A 40 -9.94 -27.87 -6.02
C PRO A 40 -11.25 -28.52 -6.47
N LEU A 41 -11.34 -28.82 -7.76
CA LEU A 41 -12.43 -29.57 -8.36
C LEU A 41 -12.50 -30.98 -7.73
N PRO A 42 -13.72 -31.49 -7.48
CA PRO A 42 -13.92 -32.81 -6.88
C PRO A 42 -13.34 -33.91 -7.78
N ASP A 43 -12.91 -35.01 -7.17
CA ASP A 43 -12.48 -36.24 -7.86
C ASP A 43 -11.33 -36.07 -8.87
N THR A 44 -10.47 -35.06 -8.66
CA THR A 44 -9.25 -34.87 -9.46
C THR A 44 -8.01 -35.30 -8.68
N ASP A 45 -7.28 -36.29 -9.21
CA ASP A 45 -5.97 -36.70 -8.71
C ASP A 45 -4.96 -36.74 -9.87
N PRO A 46 -3.95 -35.85 -9.92
CA PRO A 46 -3.66 -34.78 -8.95
C PRO A 46 -4.70 -33.65 -8.98
N LYS A 47 -4.85 -32.94 -7.86
CA LYS A 47 -5.78 -31.81 -7.69
C LYS A 47 -5.73 -30.80 -8.86
N ARG A 48 -6.91 -30.37 -9.30
CA ARG A 48 -7.11 -29.35 -10.34
C ARG A 48 -8.07 -28.25 -9.88
N TRP A 49 -7.98 -27.08 -10.49
CA TRP A 49 -8.85 -25.94 -10.24
C TRP A 49 -9.48 -25.45 -11.53
N SER A 50 -10.66 -24.86 -11.44
CA SER A 50 -11.25 -24.11 -12.56
C SER A 50 -10.45 -22.83 -12.79
N ALA A 51 -9.92 -22.64 -14.00
CA ALA A 51 -9.19 -21.44 -14.36
C ALA A 51 -10.05 -20.17 -14.23
N ALA A 52 -11.34 -20.27 -14.59
CA ALA A 52 -12.30 -19.18 -14.43
C ALA A 52 -12.46 -18.78 -12.96
N GLU A 53 -12.66 -19.77 -12.09
CA GLU A 53 -12.80 -19.53 -10.65
C GLU A 53 -11.53 -18.92 -10.05
N VAL A 54 -10.35 -19.38 -10.46
CA VAL A 54 -9.06 -18.81 -10.04
C VAL A 54 -8.90 -17.35 -10.45
N ARG A 55 -9.34 -16.97 -11.66
CA ARG A 55 -9.27 -15.58 -12.14
C ARG A 55 -10.26 -14.67 -11.42
N GLU A 56 -11.45 -15.18 -11.07
CA GLU A 56 -12.54 -14.39 -10.49
C GLU A 56 -12.47 -14.28 -8.96
N PHE A 57 -11.84 -15.26 -8.29
CA PHE A 57 -11.87 -15.34 -6.83
C PHE A 57 -11.18 -14.12 -6.18
N PRO A 58 -11.80 -13.52 -5.14
CA PRO A 58 -11.27 -12.32 -4.50
C PRO A 58 -9.96 -12.66 -3.78
N ARG A 59 -8.84 -12.34 -4.41
CA ARG A 59 -7.53 -12.70 -3.87
C ARG A 59 -7.27 -11.94 -2.54
N PRO A 60 -6.89 -12.65 -1.47
CA PRO A 60 -6.47 -12.03 -0.22
C PRO A 60 -5.19 -11.19 -0.42
N GLY A 61 -5.15 -10.00 0.16
CA GLY A 61 -3.96 -9.15 0.13
C GLY A 61 -3.79 -8.27 -1.11
N VAL A 62 -4.64 -8.38 -2.14
CA VAL A 62 -4.67 -7.39 -3.25
C VAL A 62 -5.28 -6.05 -2.80
N GLY A 63 -5.70 -5.95 -1.54
CA GLY A 63 -6.25 -4.76 -0.90
C GLY A 63 -5.27 -3.92 -0.06
N ARG A 64 -3.96 -4.14 -0.11
CA ARG A 64 -2.96 -3.22 0.48
C ARG A 64 -1.79 -2.90 -0.46
N SER A 65 -2.07 -2.64 -1.73
CA SER A 65 -1.39 -1.55 -2.46
C SER A 65 -2.12 -1.26 -3.76
N ARG A 66 -3.19 -0.48 -3.63
CA ARG A 66 -3.79 0.32 -4.71
C ARG A 66 -3.92 1.77 -4.24
N ALA A 67 -2.98 2.23 -3.41
CA ALA A 67 -3.01 3.56 -2.79
C ALA A 67 -3.18 4.69 -3.83
N GLY A 68 -2.82 4.47 -5.10
CA GLY A 68 -3.09 5.41 -6.21
C GLY A 68 -4.02 4.91 -7.32
N ALA A 69 -4.78 3.82 -7.14
CA ALA A 69 -5.52 3.19 -8.23
C ALA A 69 -7.02 3.52 -8.30
N ARG A 70 -7.53 4.28 -7.33
CA ARG A 70 -8.86 4.91 -7.38
C ARG A 70 -8.69 6.42 -7.51
N PRO A 71 -9.48 7.12 -8.33
CA PRO A 71 -9.39 8.58 -8.46
C PRO A 71 -9.41 9.30 -7.12
N GLU A 72 -10.27 8.88 -6.19
CA GLU A 72 -10.42 9.49 -4.86
C GLU A 72 -9.16 9.32 -4.01
N ALA A 73 -8.51 8.15 -4.09
CA ALA A 73 -7.26 7.89 -3.38
C ALA A 73 -6.10 8.72 -3.96
N ARG A 74 -6.07 8.94 -5.29
CA ARG A 74 -5.09 9.84 -5.91
C ARG A 74 -5.31 11.30 -5.52
N SER A 75 -6.56 11.76 -5.49
CA SER A 75 -6.89 13.11 -5.03
C SER A 75 -6.45 13.32 -3.58
N LEU A 76 -6.73 12.37 -2.69
CA LEU A 76 -6.27 12.45 -1.31
C LEU A 76 -4.74 12.47 -1.19
N LEU A 77 -4.03 11.64 -1.97
CA LEU A 77 -2.57 11.66 -1.99
C LEU A 77 -2.01 13.00 -2.50
N ALA A 78 -2.64 13.61 -3.51
CA ALA A 78 -2.25 14.93 -4.00
C ALA A 78 -2.52 16.03 -2.94
N GLU A 79 -3.62 15.94 -2.20
CA GLU A 79 -3.87 16.83 -1.06
C GLU A 79 -2.80 16.67 0.03
N MET A 80 -2.39 15.43 0.34
CA MET A 80 -1.33 15.15 1.30
C MET A 80 0.02 15.75 0.85
N GLU A 81 0.35 15.64 -0.44
CA GLU A 81 1.55 16.24 -1.04
C GLU A 81 1.53 17.77 -0.93
N ALA A 82 0.42 18.41 -1.28
CA ALA A 82 0.25 19.86 -1.14
C ALA A 82 0.30 20.34 0.33
N VAL A 83 -0.14 19.53 1.29
CA VAL A 83 0.08 19.82 2.73
C VAL A 83 1.56 19.72 3.07
N ALA A 84 2.26 18.70 2.58
CA ALA A 84 3.69 18.50 2.86
C ALA A 84 4.54 19.65 2.32
N GLU A 85 4.25 20.14 1.11
CA GLU A 85 4.92 21.31 0.51
C GLU A 85 4.73 22.56 1.38
N ARG A 86 3.49 22.88 1.76
CA ARG A 86 3.20 24.02 2.66
C ARG A 86 3.90 23.90 4.01
N MET A 87 3.96 22.69 4.56
CA MET A 87 4.69 22.43 5.80
C MET A 87 6.19 22.68 5.65
N GLU A 88 6.78 22.40 4.49
CA GLU A 88 8.19 22.68 4.24
C GLU A 88 8.47 24.17 4.07
N GLU A 89 7.59 24.92 3.41
CA GLU A 89 7.66 26.38 3.34
C GLU A 89 7.61 27.00 4.75
N LEU A 90 6.66 26.57 5.58
CA LEU A 90 6.56 27.02 6.96
C LEU A 90 7.80 26.65 7.78
N ARG A 91 8.38 25.44 7.60
CA ARG A 91 9.63 25.07 8.26
C ARG A 91 10.80 25.93 7.80
N ALA A 92 10.89 26.28 6.51
CA ALA A 92 11.91 27.18 5.99
C ALA A 92 11.80 28.56 6.65
N GLU A 93 10.58 29.07 6.80
CA GLU A 93 10.32 30.33 7.47
C GLU A 93 10.65 30.29 8.97
N GLN A 94 10.30 29.19 9.66
CA GLN A 94 10.70 28.99 11.06
C GLN A 94 12.23 28.99 11.22
N ARG A 95 12.97 28.34 10.31
CA ARG A 95 14.44 28.36 10.31
C ARG A 95 14.98 29.78 10.10
N ARG A 96 14.41 30.53 9.14
CA ARG A 96 14.80 31.93 8.88
C ARG A 96 14.61 32.81 10.11
N LEU A 97 13.44 32.71 10.76
CA LEU A 97 13.14 33.46 11.98
C LEU A 97 14.04 33.06 13.15
N LEU A 98 14.36 31.77 13.28
CA LEU A 98 15.25 31.28 14.32
C LEU A 98 16.68 31.84 14.15
N VAL A 99 17.19 31.91 12.91
CA VAL A 99 18.47 32.54 12.60
C VAL A 99 18.45 34.03 12.92
N ALA A 100 17.42 34.76 12.45
CA ALA A 100 17.27 36.18 12.73
C ALA A 100 17.21 36.47 14.24
N GLY A 101 16.46 35.67 15.01
CA GLY A 101 16.41 35.81 16.46
C GLY A 101 17.74 35.54 17.15
N ARG A 102 18.52 34.55 16.67
CA ARG A 102 19.89 34.32 17.17
C ARG A 102 20.79 35.52 16.89
N ASP A 103 20.71 36.09 15.69
CA ASP A 103 21.55 37.21 15.28
C ASP A 103 21.20 38.50 16.08
N GLU A 104 19.95 38.63 16.56
CA GLU A 104 19.49 39.63 17.53
C GLU A 104 19.85 39.29 19.00
N GLY A 105 20.52 38.16 19.25
CA GLY A 105 20.95 37.73 20.58
C GLY A 105 19.84 37.12 21.44
N LEU A 106 18.73 36.67 20.86
CA LEU A 106 17.65 36.01 21.61
C LEU A 106 18.08 34.63 22.12
N GLU A 107 17.59 34.29 23.30
CA GLU A 107 17.81 32.98 23.92
C GLU A 107 17.08 31.86 23.15
N ILE A 108 17.71 30.68 23.04
CA ILE A 108 17.17 29.54 22.28
C ILE A 108 15.85 29.01 22.86
N SER A 109 15.70 29.03 24.20
CA SER A 109 14.52 28.51 24.88
C SER A 109 13.22 29.25 24.51
N PRO A 110 13.13 30.59 24.62
CA PRO A 110 11.94 31.34 24.19
C PRO A 110 11.71 31.28 22.68
N MET A 111 12.76 31.28 21.85
CA MET A 111 12.60 31.13 20.39
C MET A 111 11.98 29.78 20.02
N ALA A 112 12.48 28.68 20.60
CA ALA A 112 11.94 27.35 20.37
C ALA A 112 10.46 27.25 20.79
N LYS A 113 10.11 27.84 21.94
CA LYS A 113 8.73 27.91 22.42
C LYS A 113 7.83 28.71 21.47
N ALA A 114 8.28 29.88 21.01
CA ALA A 114 7.52 30.74 20.11
C ALA A 114 7.27 30.08 18.75
N LEU A 115 8.26 29.34 18.23
CA LEU A 115 8.16 28.59 16.97
C LEU A 115 7.43 27.25 17.12
N GLY A 116 7.08 26.83 18.35
CA GLY A 116 6.42 25.55 18.59
C GLY A 116 7.29 24.32 18.30
N ILE A 117 8.61 24.45 18.44
CA ILE A 117 9.58 23.37 18.20
C ILE A 117 10.33 23.01 19.49
N SER A 118 10.95 21.83 19.50
CA SER A 118 11.79 21.44 20.64
C SER A 118 13.08 22.26 20.68
N ARG A 119 13.68 22.44 21.87
CA ARG A 119 15.02 23.05 22.01
C ARG A 119 16.06 22.30 21.19
N GLN A 120 15.99 20.97 21.16
CA GLN A 120 16.90 20.12 20.38
C GLN A 120 16.79 20.42 18.87
N THR A 121 15.57 20.60 18.36
CA THR A 121 15.32 21.00 16.98
C THR A 121 15.95 22.36 16.68
N ALA A 122 15.74 23.34 17.57
CA ALA A 122 16.34 24.66 17.43
C ALA A 122 17.89 24.61 17.39
N TYR A 123 18.51 23.87 18.32
CA TYR A 123 19.96 23.63 18.30
C TYR A 123 20.45 22.92 17.04
N SER A 124 19.65 22.00 16.50
CA SER A 124 20.00 21.28 15.27
C SER A 124 19.94 22.16 14.03
N TRP A 125 19.07 23.18 14.01
CA TRP A 125 18.90 24.09 12.87
C TRP A 125 19.86 25.27 12.89
N LEU A 126 20.36 25.65 14.07
CA LEU A 126 21.35 26.73 14.23
C LEU A 126 22.81 26.25 14.13
N ARG A 127 23.01 24.94 13.99
CA ARG A 127 24.33 24.32 13.83
C ARG A 127 24.82 24.48 12.39
#